data_AF-F9XJA6-F1
#
_entry.id   AF-F9XJA6-F1
#
_cell.length_a   1.000
_cell.length_b   1.000
_cell.length_c   1.000
_cell.angle_alpha   90.00
_cell.angle_beta   90.00
_cell.angle_gamma   90.00
#
_symmetry.space_group_name_H-M   'P 1'
#
loop_
_entity.id
_entity.type
_entity.pdbx_description
1 polymer ?
#
loop_
_entity_poly.entity_id
_entity_poly.type
_entity_poly.pdbx_seq_one_letter_code
_entity_poly.pdbx_strand_id
1 'polypeptide(L)'
;MSNLIPMACEMANASTNSVHLALFGRSSLSLEEVLSINGVEDSCRVHWHDARPTYAEHSSDFRDESAITGAMKHIHKYISPQAVIVDDIDQDETPFSKTIRKASEGLGISLIEIPSGRYWDFLWITKLDAQSLANWHRPNINIVIRALPGSSGSLLRLLKSLANADYRGLRVPALTIELPSQVDTALAQFLAAFPWPRFHSPSASRLLNVRHRISTSQLSPELSALRFVELFYPSHADHDNVLVLSPQAEVHPLFLHYLYYHVLGYRYSIWSGSVAGLSLDIPTTTLDGNGTIRVPDLATIDESVDRERSDANASSPFLYYAPSSAATLFFGDAWATFHDFLSKRIQLENSKTKKDVSESEPAWMEYLLELMKVRGWNVLHPSTALVTVHNDLARMPEEFQQRTPSTETRREKPTGALQEDAILTVERAKIPNNRTEHDINSHHLPLHQLLPFDGELQQTWAFPRLQYDGLPATGPQLVKARDQALIDFRRVHGNC
;
A
#
# COMPACT_ATOMS: atom_id res chain seq x y z
N MET A 1 1.90 -18.54 29.37
CA MET A 1 0.68 -18.60 28.54
C MET A 1 1.11 -18.42 27.10
N SER A 2 0.57 -19.20 26.17
CA SER A 2 1.00 -19.14 24.76
C SER A 2 0.12 -18.15 24.01
N ASN A 3 0.69 -17.02 23.58
CA ASN A 3 -0.04 -15.95 22.89
C ASN A 3 -0.54 -16.37 21.49
N LEU A 4 0.02 -17.45 20.92
CA LEU A 4 -0.32 -17.94 19.59
C LEU A 4 -1.52 -18.89 19.57
N ILE A 5 -1.92 -19.46 20.72
CA ILE A 5 -3.04 -20.42 20.79
C ILE A 5 -4.36 -19.78 20.32
N PRO A 6 -4.76 -18.59 20.81
CA PRO A 6 -5.98 -17.94 20.33
C PRO A 6 -5.96 -17.65 18.83
N MET A 7 -4.82 -17.18 18.31
CA MET A 7 -4.62 -16.91 16.88
C MET A 7 -4.75 -18.19 16.03
N ALA A 8 -4.18 -19.31 16.50
CA ALA A 8 -4.28 -20.59 15.83
C ALA A 8 -5.73 -21.11 15.80
N CYS A 9 -6.47 -20.95 16.89
CA CYS A 9 -7.88 -21.33 16.96
C CYS A 9 -8.76 -20.47 16.03
N GLU A 10 -8.52 -19.16 15.97
CA GLU A 10 -9.22 -18.29 15.04
C GLU A 10 -8.94 -18.68 13.58
N MET A 11 -7.68 -18.91 13.23
CA MET A 11 -7.29 -19.34 11.88
C MET A 11 -7.88 -20.69 11.51
N ALA A 12 -7.94 -21.65 12.44
CA ALA A 12 -8.57 -22.95 12.23
C ALA A 12 -10.09 -22.84 12.05
N ASN A 13 -10.74 -21.90 12.76
CA ASN A 13 -12.17 -21.67 12.63
C ASN A 13 -12.53 -21.06 11.27
N ALA A 14 -11.71 -20.15 10.75
CA ALA A 14 -11.86 -19.60 9.40
C ALA A 14 -11.81 -20.67 8.29
N SER A 15 -11.24 -21.86 8.57
CA SER A 15 -11.21 -23.03 7.68
C SER A 15 -10.56 -22.77 6.30
N THR A 16 -9.84 -21.66 6.15
CA THR A 16 -9.06 -21.32 4.96
C THR A 16 -7.75 -22.10 4.88
N ASN A 17 -7.18 -22.44 6.04
CA ASN A 17 -5.88 -23.09 6.18
C ASN A 17 -5.96 -24.34 7.08
N SER A 18 -5.12 -25.34 6.81
CA SER A 18 -4.86 -26.44 7.74
C SER A 18 -3.84 -25.98 8.78
N VAL A 19 -4.28 -25.78 10.02
CA VAL A 19 -3.45 -25.21 11.09
C VAL A 19 -2.87 -26.33 11.95
N HIS A 20 -1.55 -26.34 12.07
CA HIS A 20 -0.81 -27.23 12.97
C HIS A 20 -0.05 -26.40 14.00
N LEU A 21 -0.18 -26.74 15.28
CA LEU A 21 0.56 -26.09 16.37
C LEU A 21 1.54 -27.10 16.96
N ALA A 22 2.83 -26.77 16.89
CA ALA A 22 3.89 -27.56 17.47
C ALA A 22 4.46 -26.86 18.71
N LEU A 23 4.42 -27.56 19.85
CA LEU A 23 4.98 -27.05 21.10
C LEU A 23 6.49 -27.32 21.15
N PHE A 24 7.27 -26.26 21.30
CA PHE A 24 8.71 -26.31 21.55
C PHE A 24 9.03 -25.82 22.96
N GLY A 25 10.23 -26.15 23.46
CA GLY A 25 10.75 -25.65 24.73
C GLY A 25 11.06 -26.73 25.76
N ARG A 26 11.25 -26.29 27.02
CA ARG A 26 11.73 -27.13 28.14
C ARG A 26 10.68 -27.46 29.20
N SER A 27 9.45 -26.98 29.03
CA SER A 27 8.37 -27.23 30.00
C SER A 27 8.13 -28.74 30.15
N SER A 28 7.88 -29.21 31.38
CA SER A 28 7.41 -30.58 31.67
C SER A 28 5.93 -30.77 31.52
N LEU A 29 5.16 -29.68 31.46
CA LEU A 29 3.70 -29.76 31.40
C LEU A 29 3.27 -30.64 30.23
N SER A 30 2.35 -31.56 30.45
CA SER A 30 1.80 -32.37 29.36
C SER A 30 1.10 -31.47 28.35
N LEU A 31 0.95 -31.93 27.11
CA LEU A 31 0.19 -31.18 26.10
C LEU A 31 -1.22 -30.86 26.61
N GLU A 32 -1.88 -31.82 27.26
CA GLU A 32 -3.22 -31.66 27.85
C GLU A 32 -3.25 -30.58 28.94
N GLU A 33 -2.24 -30.53 29.81
CA GLU A 33 -2.11 -29.48 30.83
C GLU A 33 -1.92 -28.11 30.20
N VAL A 34 -1.08 -28.01 29.15
CA VAL A 34 -0.90 -26.75 28.42
C VAL A 34 -2.22 -26.29 27.80
N LEU A 35 -2.97 -27.19 27.16
CA LEU A 35 -4.27 -26.85 26.55
C LEU A 35 -5.30 -26.42 27.61
N SER A 36 -5.38 -27.14 28.72
CA SER A 36 -6.27 -26.85 29.85
C SER A 36 -5.98 -25.47 30.46
N ILE A 37 -4.70 -25.16 30.70
CA ILE A 37 -4.28 -23.86 31.26
C ILE A 37 -4.62 -22.70 30.33
N ASN A 38 -4.59 -22.90 29.02
CA ASN A 38 -4.93 -21.86 28.04
C ASN A 38 -6.43 -21.84 27.68
N GLY A 39 -7.27 -22.64 28.35
CA GLY A 39 -8.72 -22.65 28.15
C GLY A 39 -9.14 -23.06 26.73
N VAL A 40 -8.37 -23.94 26.07
CA VAL A 40 -8.69 -24.42 24.73
C VAL A 40 -9.93 -25.30 24.80
N GLU A 41 -11.01 -24.86 24.15
CA GLU A 41 -12.23 -25.64 23.99
C GLU A 41 -12.09 -26.68 22.86
N ASP A 42 -12.93 -27.72 22.90
CA ASP A 42 -13.05 -28.74 21.84
C ASP A 42 -13.47 -28.14 20.48
N SER A 43 -13.95 -26.90 20.46
CA SER A 43 -14.32 -26.15 19.25
C SER A 43 -13.11 -25.77 18.39
N CYS A 44 -11.89 -25.73 18.96
CA CYS A 44 -10.67 -25.35 18.25
C CYS A 44 -10.11 -26.51 17.41
N ARG A 45 -10.32 -26.46 16.09
CA ARG A 45 -9.92 -27.50 15.12
C ARG A 45 -8.43 -27.47 14.72
N VAL A 46 -7.55 -27.19 15.67
CA VAL A 46 -6.09 -27.18 15.45
C VAL A 46 -5.51 -28.59 15.61
N HIS A 47 -4.54 -28.94 14.76
CA HIS A 47 -3.75 -30.16 14.93
C HIS A 47 -2.57 -29.91 15.87
N TRP A 48 -2.58 -30.54 17.03
CA TRP A 48 -1.58 -30.35 18.08
C TRP A 48 -0.43 -31.35 17.97
N HIS A 49 0.80 -30.85 18.09
CA HIS A 49 2.03 -31.64 18.07
C HIS A 49 2.92 -31.29 19.25
N ASP A 50 3.51 -32.31 19.89
CA ASP A 50 4.58 -32.12 20.86
C ASP A 50 5.94 -32.30 20.18
N ALA A 51 6.67 -31.20 20.00
CA ALA A 51 7.97 -31.18 19.35
C ALA A 51 9.14 -31.06 20.35
N ARG A 52 8.85 -31.21 21.65
CA ARG A 52 9.87 -31.12 22.70
C ARG A 52 10.75 -32.37 22.74
N PRO A 53 12.04 -32.24 23.11
CA PRO A 53 12.88 -33.41 23.32
C PRO A 53 12.44 -34.21 24.55
N THR A 54 12.76 -35.50 24.57
CA THR A 54 12.59 -36.34 25.77
C THR A 54 13.38 -35.76 26.95
N TYR A 55 12.81 -35.73 28.16
CA TYR A 55 13.43 -35.08 29.32
C TYR A 55 13.77 -33.60 29.07
N ALA A 56 12.81 -32.83 28.52
CA ALA A 56 12.98 -31.44 28.10
C ALA A 56 13.49 -30.52 29.22
N GLU A 57 13.07 -30.75 30.47
CA GLU A 57 13.49 -29.98 31.65
C GLU A 57 15.01 -30.00 31.89
N HIS A 58 15.67 -31.11 31.52
CA HIS A 58 17.10 -31.31 31.72
C HIS A 58 17.91 -31.15 30.42
N SER A 59 17.30 -30.59 29.38
CA SER A 59 17.94 -30.43 28.08
C SER A 59 18.90 -29.23 28.08
N SER A 60 20.12 -29.46 27.61
CA SER A 60 21.10 -28.40 27.33
C SER A 60 20.70 -27.61 26.07
N ASP A 61 21.15 -26.36 25.94
CA ASP A 61 20.92 -25.52 24.75
C ASP A 61 21.25 -26.25 23.44
N PHE A 62 22.41 -26.88 23.34
CA PHE A 62 22.82 -27.64 22.14
C PHE A 62 21.84 -28.78 21.75
N ARG A 63 21.29 -29.46 22.76
CA ARG A 63 20.34 -30.55 22.56
C ARG A 63 18.99 -30.00 22.08
N ASP A 64 18.57 -28.86 22.58
CA ASP A 64 17.35 -28.19 22.11
C ASP A 64 17.49 -27.67 20.69
N GLU A 65 18.63 -27.06 20.33
CA GLU A 65 18.88 -26.62 18.96
C GLU A 65 18.80 -27.80 17.97
N SER A 66 19.37 -28.94 18.37
CA SER A 66 19.30 -30.19 17.61
C SER A 66 17.87 -30.72 17.52
N ALA A 67 17.10 -30.64 18.61
CA ALA A 67 15.71 -31.06 18.66
C ALA A 67 14.81 -30.19 17.78
N ILE A 68 14.94 -28.85 17.85
CA ILE A 68 14.22 -27.90 16.99
C ILE A 68 14.50 -28.20 15.52
N THR A 69 15.77 -28.35 15.17
CA THR A 69 16.17 -28.65 13.78
C THR A 69 15.61 -29.99 13.31
N GLY A 70 15.67 -31.03 14.14
CA GLY A 70 15.13 -32.36 13.83
C GLY A 70 13.61 -32.36 13.66
N ALA A 71 12.90 -31.69 14.58
CA ALA A 71 11.45 -31.53 14.53
C ALA A 71 11.02 -30.75 13.29
N MET A 72 11.69 -29.64 12.97
CA MET A 72 11.40 -28.86 11.77
C MET A 72 11.58 -29.66 10.48
N LYS A 73 12.64 -30.48 10.38
CA LYS A 73 12.82 -31.40 9.26
C LYS A 73 11.70 -32.44 9.17
N HIS A 74 11.26 -32.96 10.31
CA HIS A 74 10.16 -33.92 10.37
C HIS A 74 8.84 -33.28 9.93
N ILE A 75 8.49 -32.14 10.52
CA ILE A 75 7.32 -31.33 10.17
C ILE A 75 7.33 -30.99 8.67
N HIS A 76 8.45 -30.51 8.14
CA HIS A 76 8.56 -30.20 6.72
C HIS A 76 8.35 -31.43 5.82
N LYS A 77 8.85 -32.60 6.22
CA LYS A 77 8.71 -33.82 5.41
C LYS A 77 7.28 -34.37 5.37
N TYR A 78 6.53 -34.28 6.47
CA TYR A 78 5.24 -34.94 6.61
C TYR A 78 4.04 -33.99 6.53
N ILE A 79 4.20 -32.74 6.93
CA ILE A 79 3.15 -31.69 6.90
C ILE A 79 3.36 -30.75 5.72
N SER A 80 4.61 -30.50 5.31
CA SER A 80 4.98 -29.55 4.25
C SER A 80 4.36 -28.15 4.45
N PRO A 81 4.62 -27.49 5.59
CA PRO A 81 4.01 -26.20 5.89
C PRO A 81 4.51 -25.13 4.91
N GLN A 82 3.62 -24.23 4.51
CA GLN A 82 3.96 -23.11 3.62
C GLN A 82 4.52 -21.91 4.37
N ALA A 83 4.07 -21.72 5.61
CA ALA A 83 4.55 -20.68 6.52
C ALA A 83 4.57 -21.20 7.96
N VAL A 84 5.44 -20.61 8.78
CA VAL A 84 5.58 -20.91 10.20
C VAL A 84 5.46 -19.60 10.96
N ILE A 85 4.56 -19.54 11.94
CA ILE A 85 4.33 -18.35 12.77
C ILE A 85 4.90 -18.62 14.16
N VAL A 86 5.73 -17.71 14.65
CA VAL A 86 6.31 -17.74 16.00
C VAL A 86 6.10 -16.40 16.69
N ASP A 87 6.07 -16.41 18.02
CA ASP A 87 6.08 -15.18 18.83
C ASP A 87 7.50 -14.59 18.76
N ASP A 88 7.59 -13.32 18.38
CA ASP A 88 8.84 -12.58 18.26
C ASP A 88 9.32 -12.22 19.66
N ILE A 89 10.45 -12.81 20.02
CA ILE A 89 11.12 -12.55 21.30
C ILE A 89 12.04 -11.36 21.04
N ASP A 90 11.43 -10.18 20.97
CA ASP A 90 12.16 -8.93 20.88
C ASP A 90 13.01 -8.77 22.17
N GLN A 91 14.34 -8.78 21.98
CA GLN A 91 15.44 -8.47 22.90
C GLN A 91 16.29 -9.61 23.48
N ASP A 92 15.91 -10.88 23.37
CA ASP A 92 16.82 -11.99 23.67
C ASP A 92 17.01 -12.87 22.45
N GLU A 93 18.24 -12.91 21.96
CA GLU A 93 18.74 -13.80 20.93
C GLU A 93 18.78 -15.25 21.45
N THR A 94 17.62 -15.75 21.88
CA THR A 94 17.46 -17.07 22.49
C THR A 94 17.94 -18.14 21.51
N PRO A 95 18.48 -19.26 22.02
CA PRO A 95 18.83 -20.40 21.19
C PRO A 95 17.66 -20.85 20.28
N PHE A 96 16.42 -20.67 20.74
CA PHE A 96 15.22 -20.99 19.97
C PHE A 96 15.05 -20.10 18.73
N SER A 97 15.00 -18.76 18.89
CA SER A 97 14.75 -17.82 17.77
C SER A 97 15.84 -17.91 16.70
N LYS A 98 17.11 -18.07 17.12
CA LYS A 98 18.22 -18.30 16.18
C LYS A 98 18.08 -19.60 15.40
N THR A 99 17.73 -20.68 16.10
CA THR A 99 17.67 -22.01 15.49
C THR A 99 16.47 -22.13 14.58
N ILE A 100 15.30 -21.63 14.99
CA ILE A 100 14.10 -21.68 14.15
C ILE A 100 14.29 -20.85 12.88
N ARG A 101 14.94 -19.68 12.96
CA ARG A 101 15.28 -18.86 11.78
C ARG A 101 16.19 -19.61 10.81
N LYS A 102 17.31 -20.16 11.31
CA LYS A 102 18.24 -20.98 10.50
C LYS A 102 17.56 -22.22 9.90
N ALA A 103 16.71 -22.90 10.67
CA ALA A 103 16.01 -24.08 10.21
C ALA A 103 14.99 -23.74 9.12
N SER A 104 14.20 -22.68 9.30
CA SER A 104 13.23 -22.20 8.30
C SER A 104 13.92 -21.73 7.02
N GLU A 105 15.01 -20.96 7.12
CA GLU A 105 15.82 -20.54 5.97
C GLU A 105 16.40 -21.74 5.21
N GLY A 106 16.98 -22.72 5.93
CA GLY A 106 17.54 -23.92 5.32
C GLY A 106 16.51 -24.84 4.66
N LEU A 107 15.25 -24.75 5.06
CA LEU A 107 14.12 -25.48 4.48
C LEU A 107 13.36 -24.68 3.42
N GLY A 108 13.66 -23.38 3.26
CA GLY A 108 12.94 -22.50 2.34
C GLY A 108 11.51 -22.18 2.77
N ILE A 109 11.21 -22.23 4.07
CA ILE A 109 9.88 -21.95 4.63
C ILE A 109 9.82 -20.49 5.09
N SER A 110 8.70 -19.81 4.81
CA SER A 110 8.46 -18.44 5.30
C SER A 110 8.26 -18.44 6.81
N LEU A 111 9.16 -17.78 7.56
CA LEU A 111 9.05 -17.59 9.01
C LEU A 111 8.43 -16.22 9.30
N ILE A 112 7.30 -16.19 9.99
CA ILE A 112 6.60 -14.98 10.41
C ILE A 112 6.79 -14.83 11.92
N GLU A 113 7.43 -13.74 12.32
CA GLU A 113 7.71 -13.42 13.73
C GLU A 113 6.72 -12.34 14.18
N ILE A 114 5.87 -12.64 15.17
CA ILE A 114 4.82 -11.73 15.67
C ILE A 114 5.35 -10.93 16.87
N PRO A 115 5.46 -9.59 16.80
CA PRO A 115 5.97 -8.76 17.88
C PRO A 115 5.35 -9.06 19.26
N SER A 116 6.22 -9.28 20.25
CA SER A 116 5.83 -9.55 21.64
C SER A 116 4.77 -8.57 22.16
N GLY A 117 3.72 -9.11 22.78
CA GLY A 117 2.66 -8.32 23.40
C GLY A 117 1.70 -7.61 22.43
N ARG A 118 1.80 -7.87 21.13
CA ARG A 118 0.91 -7.26 20.11
C ARG A 118 0.22 -8.26 19.20
N TYR A 119 -0.03 -9.46 19.70
CA TYR A 119 -0.73 -10.52 18.98
C TYR A 119 -2.11 -10.08 18.44
N TRP A 120 -2.86 -9.27 19.19
CA TRP A 120 -4.16 -8.72 18.76
C TRP A 120 -4.07 -7.89 17.48
N ASP A 121 -3.01 -7.10 17.32
CA ASP A 121 -2.79 -6.24 16.15
C ASP A 121 -2.50 -7.05 14.89
N PHE A 122 -2.09 -8.31 15.05
CA PHE A 122 -1.73 -9.24 13.99
C PHE A 122 -2.79 -10.29 13.66
N LEU A 123 -3.95 -10.25 14.32
CA LEU A 123 -5.02 -11.22 14.02
C LEU A 123 -5.54 -11.15 12.57
N TRP A 124 -5.32 -10.04 11.84
CA TRP A 124 -5.64 -9.99 10.41
C TRP A 124 -4.88 -11.05 9.57
N ILE A 125 -3.75 -11.57 10.05
CA ILE A 125 -3.02 -12.69 9.42
C ILE A 125 -3.89 -13.95 9.34
N THR A 126 -4.77 -14.19 10.32
CA THR A 126 -5.62 -15.39 10.38
C THR A 126 -6.58 -15.50 9.19
N LYS A 127 -6.85 -14.36 8.53
CA LYS A 127 -7.76 -14.23 7.40
C LYS A 127 -7.08 -14.48 6.05
N LEU A 128 -5.75 -14.60 6.00
CA LEU A 128 -4.98 -14.88 4.79
C LEU A 128 -4.86 -16.38 4.53
N ASP A 129 -4.79 -16.78 3.26
CA ASP A 129 -4.54 -18.16 2.85
C ASP A 129 -3.04 -18.54 2.93
N ALA A 130 -2.76 -19.83 2.98
CA ALA A 130 -1.41 -20.37 3.14
C ALA A 130 -0.44 -19.87 2.06
N GLN A 131 -0.91 -19.68 0.82
CA GLN A 131 -0.09 -19.20 -0.29
C GLN A 131 0.32 -17.74 -0.12
N SER A 132 -0.59 -16.90 0.38
CA SER A 132 -0.28 -15.53 0.80
C SER A 132 0.79 -15.52 1.90
N LEU A 133 0.62 -16.36 2.93
CA LEU A 133 1.57 -16.45 4.05
C LEU A 133 2.95 -16.97 3.63
N ALA A 134 3.00 -17.88 2.65
CA ALA A 134 4.25 -18.37 2.05
C ALA A 134 5.09 -17.23 1.43
N ASN A 135 4.42 -16.16 1.00
CA ASN A 135 5.03 -15.01 0.36
C ASN A 135 5.17 -13.80 1.29
N TRP A 136 5.07 -13.98 2.60
CA TRP A 136 5.12 -12.89 3.60
C TRP A 136 6.23 -11.86 3.38
N HIS A 137 7.45 -12.33 3.06
CA HIS A 137 8.64 -11.48 2.87
C HIS A 137 8.87 -11.02 1.41
N ARG A 138 8.00 -11.39 0.47
CA ARG A 138 8.14 -11.05 -0.96
C ARG A 138 7.74 -9.61 -1.30
N PRO A 139 6.61 -9.06 -0.80
CA PRO A 139 6.22 -7.70 -1.10
C PRO A 139 7.31 -6.70 -0.71
N ASN A 140 7.68 -5.84 -1.65
CA ASN A 140 8.55 -4.71 -1.42
C ASN A 140 7.77 -3.43 -1.76
N ILE A 141 7.66 -2.50 -0.83
CA ILE A 141 6.92 -1.25 -1.01
C ILE A 141 7.94 -0.11 -0.98
N ASN A 142 7.88 0.77 -1.98
CA ASN A 142 8.72 1.97 -2.06
C ASN A 142 7.83 3.20 -2.02
N ILE A 143 8.05 4.08 -1.05
CA ILE A 143 7.30 5.32 -0.91
C ILE A 143 7.94 6.40 -1.77
N VAL A 144 7.14 7.06 -2.60
CA VAL A 144 7.57 8.20 -3.42
C VAL A 144 6.74 9.42 -3.05
N ILE A 145 7.43 10.50 -2.68
CA ILE A 145 6.83 11.79 -2.32
C ILE A 145 7.44 12.87 -3.20
N ARG A 146 6.60 13.65 -3.86
CA ARG A 146 7.01 14.84 -4.60
C ARG A 146 6.64 16.10 -3.84
N ALA A 147 7.62 16.80 -3.29
CA ALA A 147 7.41 18.03 -2.54
C ALA A 147 7.19 19.24 -3.45
N LEU A 148 6.33 20.17 -3.02
CA LEU A 148 6.05 21.42 -3.73
C LEU A 148 6.78 22.60 -3.06
N PRO A 149 7.18 23.63 -3.81
CA PRO A 149 7.74 24.85 -3.23
C PRO A 149 6.77 25.51 -2.25
N GLY A 150 7.25 25.87 -1.05
CA GLY A 150 6.46 26.55 -0.02
C GLY A 150 5.37 25.71 0.65
N SER A 151 5.43 24.37 0.55
CA SER A 151 4.54 23.44 1.25
C SER A 151 5.28 22.61 2.32
N SER A 152 6.36 23.15 2.90
CA SER A 152 7.19 22.40 3.86
C SER A 152 6.39 21.89 5.05
N GLY A 153 5.47 22.69 5.59
CA GLY A 153 4.65 22.29 6.75
C GLY A 153 3.89 20.99 6.55
N SER A 154 3.26 20.80 5.38
CA SER A 154 2.49 19.59 5.07
C SER A 154 3.41 18.38 4.94
N LEU A 155 4.57 18.54 4.27
CA LEU A 155 5.58 17.48 4.16
C LEU A 155 6.12 17.08 5.54
N LEU A 156 6.42 18.03 6.43
CA LEU A 156 6.86 17.73 7.79
C LEU A 156 5.80 16.91 8.56
N ARG A 157 4.49 17.22 8.38
CA ARG A 157 3.40 16.45 9.00
C ARG A 157 3.36 15.02 8.46
N LEU A 158 3.45 14.83 7.15
CA LEU A 158 3.52 13.52 6.52
C LEU A 158 4.72 12.70 7.02
N LEU A 159 5.91 13.30 7.06
CA LEU A 159 7.11 12.60 7.53
C LEU A 159 7.02 12.21 9.01
N LYS A 160 6.37 13.04 9.84
CA LYS A 160 6.11 12.70 11.24
C LYS A 160 5.11 11.55 11.38
N SER A 161 4.01 11.55 10.62
CA SER A 161 3.02 10.45 10.66
C SER A 161 3.62 9.14 10.15
N LEU A 162 4.34 9.17 9.04
CA LEU A 162 5.11 8.01 8.55
C LEU A 162 6.06 7.49 9.62
N ALA A 163 6.86 8.36 10.24
CA ALA A 163 7.83 7.92 11.22
C ALA A 163 7.20 7.42 12.55
N ASN A 164 5.93 7.72 12.81
CA ASN A 164 5.17 7.24 13.96
C ASN A 164 4.32 5.98 13.66
N ALA A 165 4.26 5.54 12.40
CA ALA A 165 3.49 4.37 12.01
C ALA A 165 4.12 3.06 12.49
N ASP A 166 3.34 1.98 12.46
CA ASP A 166 3.76 0.66 12.90
C ASP A 166 4.40 -0.14 11.77
N TYR A 167 5.67 -0.49 11.96
CA TYR A 167 6.49 -1.26 11.01
C TYR A 167 6.93 -2.62 11.57
N ARG A 168 6.58 -2.94 12.82
CA ARG A 168 7.13 -4.12 13.50
C ARG A 168 6.58 -5.39 12.85
N GLY A 169 7.37 -6.45 12.78
CA GLY A 169 7.02 -7.68 12.05
C GLY A 169 6.89 -7.54 10.52
N LEU A 170 7.08 -6.33 9.97
CA LEU A 170 6.96 -6.02 8.54
C LEU A 170 8.26 -5.41 8.00
N ARG A 171 8.43 -5.45 6.68
CA ARG A 171 9.59 -4.81 6.03
C ARG A 171 9.35 -3.31 5.93
N VAL A 172 10.29 -2.51 6.43
CA VAL A 172 10.23 -1.05 6.26
C VAL A 172 10.39 -0.69 4.78
N PRO A 173 9.50 0.16 4.24
CA PRO A 173 9.63 0.64 2.88
C PRO A 173 10.79 1.63 2.71
N ALA A 174 11.42 1.62 1.54
CA ALA A 174 12.33 2.69 1.16
C ALA A 174 11.54 3.99 0.90
N LEU A 175 12.09 5.13 1.29
CA LEU A 175 11.45 6.43 1.20
C LEU A 175 12.24 7.32 0.24
N THR A 176 11.63 7.68 -0.89
CA THR A 176 12.19 8.60 -1.88
C THR A 176 11.44 9.93 -1.85
N ILE A 177 12.15 11.01 -1.57
CA ILE A 177 11.60 12.37 -1.53
C ILE A 177 12.23 13.18 -2.65
N GLU A 178 11.41 13.65 -3.58
CA GLU A 178 11.80 14.67 -4.55
C GLU A 178 11.56 16.07 -3.98
N LEU A 179 12.63 16.85 -3.84
CA LEU A 179 12.59 18.23 -3.39
C LEU A 179 12.58 19.21 -4.58
N PRO A 180 11.79 20.31 -4.47
CA PRO A 180 11.82 21.40 -5.45
C PRO A 180 13.18 22.11 -5.46
N SER A 181 13.40 22.98 -6.45
CA SER A 181 14.69 23.68 -6.57
C SER A 181 14.95 24.64 -5.42
N GLN A 182 13.92 25.33 -4.94
CA GLN A 182 13.96 26.15 -3.73
C GLN A 182 13.43 25.35 -2.55
N VAL A 183 14.28 25.10 -1.56
CA VAL A 183 13.96 24.34 -0.35
C VAL A 183 14.03 25.26 0.86
N ASP A 184 13.01 25.23 1.71
CA ASP A 184 12.99 26.01 2.95
C ASP A 184 14.08 25.52 3.91
N THR A 185 14.79 26.45 4.56
CA THR A 185 15.91 26.11 5.46
C THR A 185 15.47 25.17 6.60
N ALA A 186 14.26 25.36 7.15
CA ALA A 186 13.72 24.51 8.20
C ALA A 186 13.48 23.07 7.72
N LEU A 187 13.02 22.88 6.47
CA LEU A 187 12.84 21.55 5.89
C LEU A 187 14.19 20.86 5.66
N ALA A 188 15.18 21.59 5.15
CA ALA A 188 16.52 21.05 4.96
C ALA A 188 17.17 20.59 6.28
N GLN A 189 17.03 21.40 7.34
CA GLN A 189 17.51 21.04 8.68
C GLN A 189 16.79 19.82 9.26
N PHE A 190 15.46 19.74 9.07
CA PHE A 190 14.68 18.59 9.50
C PHE A 190 15.11 17.31 8.80
N LEU A 191 15.25 17.34 7.47
CA LEU A 191 15.66 16.18 6.66
C LEU A 191 17.08 15.70 7.00
N ALA A 192 18.00 16.61 7.34
CA ALA A 192 19.36 16.25 7.75
C ALA A 192 19.39 15.40 9.04
N ALA A 193 18.41 15.60 9.93
CA ALA A 193 18.30 14.88 11.20
C ALA A 193 17.18 13.84 11.22
N PHE A 194 16.47 13.62 10.10
CA PHE A 194 15.30 12.76 10.07
C PHE A 194 15.69 11.28 10.16
N PRO A 195 15.29 10.58 11.24
CA PRO A 195 15.62 9.17 11.40
C PRO A 195 14.66 8.31 10.57
N TRP A 196 15.18 7.63 9.55
CA TRP A 196 14.42 6.67 8.74
C TRP A 196 15.24 5.42 8.41
N PRO A 197 14.80 4.23 8.84
CA PRO A 197 13.71 3.97 9.79
C PRO A 197 14.04 4.35 11.24
N ARG A 198 13.02 4.57 12.07
CA ARG A 198 13.22 4.89 13.50
C ARG A 198 13.61 3.70 14.39
N PHE A 199 13.09 2.51 14.10
CA PHE A 199 13.10 1.37 15.02
C PHE A 199 13.95 0.18 14.56
N HIS A 200 14.84 0.34 13.58
CA HIS A 200 15.68 -0.77 13.08
C HIS A 200 17.16 -0.62 13.43
N SER A 201 17.83 -1.77 13.48
CA SER A 201 19.26 -1.93 13.74
C SER A 201 20.12 -0.96 12.89
N PRO A 202 21.27 -0.49 13.41
CA PRO A 202 22.19 0.41 12.69
C PRO A 202 22.66 -0.10 11.31
N SER A 203 22.52 -1.41 11.04
CA SER A 203 22.82 -2.04 9.76
C SER A 203 21.72 -1.87 8.69
N ALA A 204 20.56 -1.31 9.03
CA ALA A 204 19.54 -0.89 8.07
C ALA A 204 20.04 0.35 7.31
N SER A 205 20.91 0.09 6.33
CA SER A 205 21.49 1.07 5.41
C SER A 205 20.42 2.04 4.88
N ARG A 206 20.69 3.35 5.03
CA ARG A 206 19.94 4.52 4.51
C ARG A 206 18.80 4.17 3.54
N LEU A 207 17.62 3.87 4.08
CA LEU A 207 16.39 3.66 3.30
C LEU A 207 15.77 4.99 2.83
N LEU A 208 16.35 6.12 3.22
CA LEU A 208 15.94 7.46 2.81
C LEU A 208 16.77 7.92 1.61
N ASN A 209 16.11 8.20 0.49
CA ASN A 209 16.67 8.80 -0.70
C ASN A 209 16.08 10.20 -0.91
N VAL A 210 16.92 11.22 -0.92
CA VAL A 210 16.50 12.61 -1.15
C VAL A 210 17.06 13.07 -2.48
N ARG A 211 16.18 13.44 -3.41
CA ARG A 211 16.55 13.98 -4.72
C ARG A 211 16.24 15.47 -4.74
N HIS A 212 17.26 16.31 -4.87
CA HIS A 212 17.07 17.77 -4.94
C HIS A 212 17.10 18.25 -6.39
N ARG A 213 16.05 18.97 -6.81
CA ARG A 213 15.98 19.53 -8.16
C ARG A 213 16.96 20.68 -8.34
N ILE A 214 17.71 20.68 -9.45
CA ILE A 214 18.61 21.78 -9.82
C ILE A 214 17.88 22.85 -10.64
N SER A 215 17.03 22.46 -11.60
CA SER A 215 16.38 23.41 -12.50
C SER A 215 15.37 24.30 -11.78
N THR A 216 15.49 25.61 -12.00
CA THR A 216 14.54 26.64 -11.55
C THR A 216 13.48 26.97 -12.59
N SER A 217 13.58 26.41 -13.81
CA SER A 217 12.59 26.63 -14.85
C SER A 217 11.29 25.89 -14.51
N GLN A 218 10.14 26.51 -14.80
CA GLN A 218 8.86 25.82 -14.78
C GLN A 218 8.91 24.65 -15.78
N LEU A 219 8.44 23.48 -15.34
CA LEU A 219 8.37 22.27 -16.14
C LEU A 219 7.08 22.31 -16.96
N SER A 220 7.15 21.86 -18.22
CA SER A 220 5.93 21.55 -18.95
C SER A 220 5.22 20.34 -18.30
N PRO A 221 3.90 20.18 -18.45
CA PRO A 221 3.17 19.04 -17.91
C PRO A 221 3.77 17.69 -18.32
N GLU A 222 4.25 17.56 -19.55
CA GLU A 222 4.85 16.33 -20.10
C GLU A 222 6.17 16.00 -19.38
N LEU A 223 7.06 16.99 -19.24
CA LEU A 223 8.33 16.83 -18.56
C LEU A 223 8.15 16.61 -17.06
N SER A 224 7.14 17.24 -16.46
CA SER A 224 6.76 17.05 -15.05
C SER A 224 6.29 15.61 -14.81
N ALA A 225 5.45 15.07 -15.70
CA ALA A 225 4.97 13.70 -15.63
C ALA A 225 6.10 12.69 -15.80
N LEU A 226 6.93 12.84 -16.83
CA LEU A 226 8.07 11.96 -17.11
C LEU A 226 9.02 11.88 -15.91
N ARG A 227 9.42 13.05 -15.40
CA ARG A 227 10.33 13.14 -14.25
C ARG A 227 9.76 12.50 -13.00
N PHE A 228 8.46 12.65 -12.75
CA PHE A 228 7.80 12.01 -11.60
C PHE A 228 7.82 10.48 -11.72
N VAL A 229 7.50 9.96 -12.91
CA VAL A 229 7.50 8.52 -13.15
C VAL A 229 8.91 7.93 -13.08
N GLU A 230 9.94 8.67 -13.49
CA GLU A 230 11.36 8.31 -13.36
C GLU A 230 11.90 8.31 -11.92
N LEU A 231 11.12 8.79 -10.94
CA LEU A 231 11.54 8.73 -9.54
C LEU A 231 11.72 7.28 -9.07
N PHE A 232 10.93 6.36 -9.63
CA PHE A 232 10.95 4.96 -9.26
C PHE A 232 10.71 4.05 -10.47
N TYR A 233 11.55 3.04 -10.61
CA TYR A 233 11.34 1.93 -11.55
C TYR A 233 11.51 0.61 -10.79
N PRO A 234 10.56 -0.34 -10.90
CA PRO A 234 10.64 -1.61 -10.17
C PRO A 234 11.78 -2.47 -10.72
N SER A 235 12.59 -3.06 -9.84
CA SER A 235 13.61 -4.04 -10.27
C SER A 235 12.95 -5.37 -10.61
N HIS A 236 11.88 -5.71 -9.90
CA HIS A 236 11.03 -6.88 -10.14
C HIS A 236 9.56 -6.44 -10.22
N ALA A 237 8.97 -6.52 -11.41
CA ALA A 237 7.59 -6.10 -11.66
C ALA A 237 6.56 -6.79 -10.76
N ASP A 238 6.81 -8.03 -10.33
CA ASP A 238 5.86 -8.81 -9.53
C ASP A 238 5.86 -8.48 -8.03
N HIS A 239 6.95 -7.89 -7.53
CA HIS A 239 7.20 -7.78 -6.09
C HIS A 239 7.47 -6.35 -5.63
N ASP A 240 8.05 -5.53 -6.50
CA ASP A 240 8.40 -4.14 -6.20
C ASP A 240 7.22 -3.21 -6.53
N ASN A 241 6.52 -2.76 -5.50
CA ASN A 241 5.37 -1.87 -5.59
C ASN A 241 5.76 -0.44 -5.22
N VAL A 242 5.01 0.53 -5.71
CA VAL A 242 5.23 1.96 -5.43
C VAL A 242 4.04 2.57 -4.73
N LEU A 243 4.26 3.14 -3.55
CA LEU A 243 3.28 3.94 -2.82
C LEU A 243 3.52 5.41 -3.12
N VAL A 244 2.63 6.00 -3.92
CA VAL A 244 2.63 7.44 -4.19
C VAL A 244 1.88 8.15 -3.07
N LEU A 245 2.57 9.05 -2.36
CA LEU A 245 1.97 9.88 -1.33
C LEU A 245 2.08 11.37 -1.68
N SER A 246 0.95 12.06 -1.58
CA SER A 246 0.88 13.50 -1.65
C SER A 246 1.50 14.14 -0.40
N PRO A 247 2.25 15.26 -0.49
CA PRO A 247 2.74 15.99 0.67
C PRO A 247 1.66 16.49 1.63
N GLN A 248 0.40 16.50 1.21
CA GLN A 248 -0.75 16.89 2.05
C GLN A 248 -1.32 15.72 2.87
N ALA A 249 -0.91 14.49 2.58
CA ALA A 249 -1.39 13.30 3.27
C ALA A 249 -0.87 13.21 4.71
N GLU A 250 -1.68 12.63 5.57
CA GLU A 250 -1.31 12.13 6.89
C GLU A 250 -1.77 10.68 6.99
N VAL A 251 -0.85 9.76 7.31
CA VAL A 251 -1.13 8.32 7.27
C VAL A 251 -1.57 7.79 8.65
N HIS A 252 -2.51 6.84 8.64
CA HIS A 252 -2.90 6.09 9.83
C HIS A 252 -1.74 5.18 10.31
N PRO A 253 -1.54 4.96 11.63
CA PRO A 253 -0.45 4.12 12.13
C PRO A 253 -0.41 2.69 11.55
N LEU A 254 -1.57 2.12 11.22
CA LEU A 254 -1.73 0.77 10.64
C LEU A 254 -1.73 0.73 9.10
N PHE A 255 -1.39 1.83 8.40
CA PHE A 255 -1.47 1.87 6.94
C PHE A 255 -0.66 0.75 6.27
N LEU A 256 0.51 0.40 6.82
CA LEU A 256 1.37 -0.62 6.24
C LEU A 256 0.79 -2.02 6.42
N HIS A 257 0.19 -2.31 7.59
CA HIS A 257 -0.53 -3.56 7.81
C HIS A 257 -1.66 -3.74 6.81
N TYR A 258 -2.43 -2.68 6.54
CA TYR A 258 -3.49 -2.71 5.53
C TYR A 258 -2.94 -3.02 4.12
N LEU A 259 -1.84 -2.36 3.73
CA LEU A 259 -1.21 -2.61 2.44
C LEU A 259 -0.69 -4.05 2.35
N TYR A 260 -0.02 -4.56 3.38
CA TYR A 260 0.46 -5.95 3.39
C TYR A 260 -0.69 -6.96 3.29
N TYR A 261 -1.75 -6.77 4.08
CA TYR A 261 -2.94 -7.62 4.03
C TYR A 261 -3.54 -7.70 2.62
N HIS A 262 -3.73 -6.56 1.96
CA HIS A 262 -4.30 -6.52 0.61
C HIS A 262 -3.33 -6.97 -0.48
N VAL A 263 -2.04 -6.63 -0.39
CA VAL A 263 -1.04 -7.08 -1.37
C VAL A 263 -0.89 -8.59 -1.31
N LEU A 264 -0.75 -9.17 -0.12
CA LEU A 264 -0.68 -10.62 0.07
C LEU A 264 -1.97 -11.28 -0.46
N GLY A 265 -3.13 -10.80 0.00
CA GLY A 265 -4.43 -11.35 -0.38
C GLY A 265 -4.79 -11.26 -1.87
N TYR A 266 -4.43 -10.17 -2.58
CA TYR A 266 -4.81 -10.02 -3.99
C TYR A 266 -3.72 -10.38 -5.00
N ARG A 267 -2.44 -10.36 -4.61
CA ARG A 267 -1.33 -10.68 -5.53
C ARG A 267 -0.79 -12.09 -5.33
N TYR A 268 -0.78 -12.59 -4.10
CA TYR A 268 -0.12 -13.86 -3.75
C TYR A 268 -1.10 -14.98 -3.40
N SER A 269 -2.39 -14.67 -3.27
CA SER A 269 -3.44 -15.68 -3.14
C SER A 269 -3.86 -16.27 -4.49
N ILE A 270 -4.59 -17.38 -4.42
CA ILE A 270 -5.27 -18.05 -5.53
C ILE A 270 -6.29 -17.11 -6.21
N TRP A 271 -6.87 -16.16 -5.46
CA TRP A 271 -7.92 -15.25 -5.94
C TRP A 271 -7.38 -13.96 -6.55
N SER A 272 -6.38 -14.06 -7.42
CA SER A 272 -5.75 -12.90 -8.07
C SER A 272 -6.75 -12.17 -8.98
N GLY A 273 -7.27 -11.04 -8.51
CA GLY A 273 -8.11 -10.15 -9.30
C GLY A 273 -7.28 -9.15 -10.12
N SER A 274 -7.83 -8.68 -11.24
CA SER A 274 -7.21 -7.61 -12.04
C SER A 274 -7.39 -6.25 -11.35
N VAL A 275 -6.54 -5.97 -10.37
CA VAL A 275 -6.42 -4.68 -9.68
C VAL A 275 -5.04 -4.12 -10.02
N ALA A 276 -4.98 -2.84 -10.39
CA ALA A 276 -3.73 -2.16 -10.73
C ALA A 276 -3.09 -1.46 -9.52
N GLY A 277 -3.87 -1.19 -8.48
CA GLY A 277 -3.37 -0.59 -7.25
C GLY A 277 -4.38 -0.57 -6.10
N LEU A 278 -3.89 -0.16 -4.94
CA LEU A 278 -4.63 -0.04 -3.68
C LEU A 278 -4.56 1.41 -3.20
N SER A 279 -5.70 2.05 -3.02
CA SER A 279 -5.79 3.38 -2.41
C SER A 279 -5.85 3.26 -0.89
N LEU A 280 -5.35 4.28 -0.19
CA LEU A 280 -5.55 4.50 1.24
C LEU A 280 -6.58 5.61 1.51
N ASP A 281 -6.93 6.38 0.47
CA ASP A 281 -7.87 7.48 0.50
C ASP A 281 -9.22 7.09 -0.13
N ILE A 282 -10.28 7.78 0.31
CA ILE A 282 -11.65 7.67 -0.22
C ILE A 282 -11.97 8.98 -0.96
N PRO A 283 -11.99 8.96 -2.31
CA PRO A 283 -12.19 10.17 -3.09
C PRO A 283 -13.62 10.69 -2.94
N THR A 284 -13.76 11.98 -2.66
CA THR A 284 -15.06 12.67 -2.54
C THR A 284 -15.42 13.48 -3.78
N THR A 285 -14.44 13.77 -4.62
CA THR A 285 -14.57 14.60 -5.83
C THR A 285 -14.09 13.84 -7.04
N THR A 286 -14.71 14.09 -8.20
CA THR A 286 -14.26 13.53 -9.48
C THR A 286 -12.95 14.17 -9.93
N LEU A 287 -12.24 13.53 -10.87
CA LEU A 287 -10.96 14.02 -11.40
C LEU A 287 -11.08 15.38 -12.11
N ASP A 288 -12.25 15.68 -12.69
CA ASP A 288 -12.56 16.98 -13.27
C ASP A 288 -12.70 18.11 -12.22
N GLY A 289 -12.75 17.77 -10.92
CA GLY A 289 -12.87 18.71 -9.80
C GLY A 289 -14.26 19.34 -9.62
N ASN A 290 -15.21 19.06 -10.51
CA ASN A 290 -16.56 19.66 -10.50
C ASN A 290 -17.66 18.71 -9.99
N GLY A 291 -17.42 17.40 -10.00
CA GLY A 291 -18.39 16.39 -9.56
C GLY A 291 -18.12 15.89 -8.14
N THR A 292 -19.16 15.44 -7.45
CA THR A 292 -19.07 14.73 -6.17
C THR A 292 -19.23 13.24 -6.38
N ILE A 293 -18.38 12.43 -5.76
CA ILE A 293 -18.47 10.97 -5.81
C ILE A 293 -19.35 10.49 -4.66
N ARG A 294 -20.32 9.62 -4.95
CA ARG A 294 -21.08 8.93 -3.92
C ARG A 294 -20.43 7.57 -3.65
N VAL A 295 -19.86 7.42 -2.45
CA VAL A 295 -19.28 6.16 -2.00
C VAL A 295 -20.38 5.08 -1.95
N PRO A 296 -20.14 3.87 -2.48
CA PRO A 296 -21.10 2.78 -2.41
C PRO A 296 -21.32 2.29 -0.96
N ASP A 297 -22.58 2.11 -0.59
CA ASP A 297 -22.96 1.50 0.69
C ASP A 297 -22.86 -0.03 0.61
N LEU A 298 -22.63 -0.70 1.75
CA LEU A 298 -22.56 -2.17 1.85
C LEU A 298 -23.81 -2.88 1.29
N ALA A 299 -24.98 -2.24 1.32
CA ALA A 299 -26.21 -2.77 0.72
C ALA A 299 -26.13 -2.96 -0.81
N THR A 300 -25.17 -2.32 -1.48
CA THR A 300 -24.97 -2.39 -2.94
C THR A 300 -24.10 -3.57 -3.36
N ILE A 301 -23.54 -4.30 -2.39
CA ILE A 301 -22.73 -5.49 -2.66
C ILE A 301 -23.63 -6.65 -3.09
N ASP A 302 -23.10 -7.44 -4.03
CA ASP A 302 -23.79 -8.60 -4.58
C ASP A 302 -24.31 -9.54 -3.48
N GLU A 303 -25.43 -10.22 -3.74
CA GLU A 303 -26.16 -11.03 -2.74
C GLU A 303 -25.37 -12.27 -2.27
N SER A 304 -24.24 -12.55 -2.90
CA SER A 304 -23.34 -13.66 -2.60
C SER A 304 -22.40 -13.41 -1.41
N VAL A 305 -22.39 -12.19 -0.86
CA VAL A 305 -21.62 -11.83 0.34
C VAL A 305 -22.53 -11.93 1.56
N ASP A 306 -22.03 -12.55 2.65
CA ASP A 306 -22.79 -12.78 3.88
C ASP A 306 -23.28 -11.47 4.52
N ARG A 307 -24.48 -11.03 4.13
CA ARG A 307 -25.15 -9.80 4.58
C ARG A 307 -25.50 -9.79 6.06
N GLU A 308 -25.47 -10.95 6.73
CA GLU A 308 -25.86 -11.09 8.13
C GLU A 308 -24.80 -10.54 9.11
N ARG A 309 -23.55 -10.33 8.66
CA ARG A 309 -22.42 -9.91 9.52
C ARG A 309 -22.04 -8.45 9.37
N SER A 310 -22.81 -7.62 8.65
CA SER A 310 -22.44 -6.23 8.39
C SER A 310 -23.55 -5.24 8.71
N ASP A 311 -23.17 -4.11 9.32
CA ASP A 311 -24.06 -2.98 9.53
C ASP A 311 -24.42 -2.39 8.16
N ALA A 312 -25.71 -2.43 7.79
CA ALA A 312 -26.19 -2.00 6.48
C ALA A 312 -25.83 -0.54 6.10
N ASN A 313 -25.45 0.28 7.09
CA ASN A 313 -25.08 1.69 6.93
C ASN A 313 -23.56 1.94 6.87
N ALA A 314 -22.71 0.92 7.03
CA ALA A 314 -21.27 1.11 6.88
C ALA A 314 -20.88 1.20 5.38
N SER A 315 -19.78 1.90 5.10
CA SER A 315 -19.28 2.08 3.73
C SER A 315 -18.65 0.79 3.20
N SER A 316 -18.83 0.52 1.91
CA SER A 316 -18.22 -0.63 1.24
C SER A 316 -16.85 -0.30 0.68
N PRO A 317 -15.88 -1.24 0.69
CA PRO A 317 -14.75 -1.15 -0.22
C PRO A 317 -15.25 -1.23 -1.67
N PHE A 318 -14.60 -0.51 -2.60
CA PHE A 318 -15.07 -0.40 -3.98
C PHE A 318 -13.92 -0.26 -4.97
N LEU A 319 -14.19 -0.60 -6.24
CA LEU A 319 -13.24 -0.45 -7.34
C LEU A 319 -13.55 0.83 -8.12
N TYR A 320 -12.55 1.70 -8.28
CA TYR A 320 -12.66 2.94 -9.05
C TYR A 320 -11.77 2.88 -10.29
N TYR A 321 -12.35 3.23 -11.45
CA TYR A 321 -11.69 3.28 -12.75
C TYR A 321 -10.94 4.62 -12.97
N ALA A 322 -10.23 5.08 -11.96
CA ALA A 322 -9.50 6.34 -11.98
C ALA A 322 -8.30 6.30 -11.02
N PRO A 323 -7.18 6.95 -11.37
CA PRO A 323 -6.04 7.06 -10.48
C PRO A 323 -6.31 8.06 -9.34
N SER A 324 -5.54 7.96 -8.26
CA SER A 324 -5.51 8.97 -7.20
C SER A 324 -4.07 9.36 -6.86
N SER A 325 -3.79 10.67 -6.81
CA SER A 325 -2.51 11.25 -6.41
C SER A 325 -2.32 11.35 -4.90
N ALA A 326 -3.39 11.16 -4.12
CA ALA A 326 -3.38 11.40 -2.68
C ALA A 326 -2.54 10.37 -1.93
N ALA A 327 -2.95 9.11 -1.99
CA ALA A 327 -2.26 8.00 -1.36
C ALA A 327 -2.64 6.68 -2.02
N THR A 328 -1.87 6.26 -3.02
CA THR A 328 -2.16 5.05 -3.81
C THR A 328 -0.91 4.21 -4.00
N LEU A 329 -1.00 2.93 -3.66
CA LEU A 329 -0.04 1.90 -4.01
C LEU A 329 -0.34 1.40 -5.43
N PHE A 330 0.60 1.50 -6.35
CA PHE A 330 0.53 0.83 -7.66
C PHE A 330 1.40 -0.43 -7.63
N PHE A 331 0.89 -1.51 -8.24
CA PHE A 331 1.68 -2.73 -8.43
C PHE A 331 2.81 -2.50 -9.43
N GLY A 332 3.92 -3.22 -9.26
CA GLY A 332 5.12 -3.05 -10.08
C GLY A 332 4.90 -3.28 -11.57
N ASP A 333 4.08 -4.25 -11.95
CA ASP A 333 3.72 -4.58 -13.33
C ASP A 333 2.89 -3.48 -13.99
N ALA A 334 1.91 -2.94 -13.25
CA ALA A 334 1.12 -1.79 -13.68
C ALA A 334 1.99 -0.54 -13.84
N TRP A 335 2.90 -0.28 -12.89
CA TRP A 335 3.81 0.87 -12.95
C TRP A 335 4.84 0.76 -14.08
N ALA A 336 5.44 -0.41 -14.29
CA ALA A 336 6.36 -0.64 -15.40
C ALA A 336 5.66 -0.45 -16.76
N THR A 337 4.44 -0.97 -16.90
CA THR A 337 3.62 -0.75 -18.09
C THR A 337 3.28 0.74 -18.30
N PHE A 338 3.02 1.48 -17.22
CA PHE A 338 2.79 2.93 -17.29
C PHE A 338 4.04 3.69 -17.73
N HIS A 339 5.22 3.30 -17.23
CA HIS A 339 6.50 3.87 -17.65
C HIS A 339 6.71 3.68 -19.17
N ASP A 340 6.52 2.47 -19.67
CA ASP A 340 6.64 2.16 -21.11
C ASP A 340 5.63 2.96 -21.93
N PHE A 341 4.37 3.02 -21.48
CA PHE A 341 3.32 3.80 -22.13
C PHE A 341 3.69 5.28 -22.23
N LEU A 342 4.11 5.88 -21.12
CA LEU A 342 4.44 7.31 -21.06
C LEU A 342 5.61 7.66 -21.98
N SER A 343 6.65 6.81 -22.03
CA SER A 343 7.81 7.02 -22.92
C SER A 343 7.43 7.10 -24.40
N LYS A 344 6.43 6.33 -24.83
CA LYS A 344 5.92 6.34 -26.22
C LYS A 344 4.95 7.49 -26.44
N ARG A 345 4.08 7.73 -25.45
CA ARG A 345 3.01 8.74 -25.51
C ARG A 345 3.55 10.16 -25.64
N ILE A 346 4.71 10.44 -25.04
CA ILE A 346 5.38 11.76 -25.11
C ILE A 346 6.05 11.99 -26.47
N GLN A 347 6.49 10.93 -27.18
CA GLN A 347 7.11 11.05 -28.50
C GLN A 347 6.11 11.42 -29.61
N LEU A 348 4.81 11.18 -29.36
CA LEU A 348 3.74 11.59 -30.26
C LEU A 348 3.45 13.09 -30.05
N GLU A 349 4.01 13.94 -30.91
CA GLU A 349 3.80 15.39 -30.87
C GLU A 349 2.31 15.77 -30.87
N ASN A 350 1.91 16.54 -29.84
CA ASN A 350 0.74 17.42 -29.76
C ASN A 350 -0.52 17.02 -30.55
N SER A 351 -1.11 15.86 -30.25
CA SER A 351 -2.57 15.75 -30.44
C SER A 351 -3.25 16.53 -29.32
N LYS A 352 -3.99 17.59 -29.70
CA LYS A 352 -4.87 18.33 -28.78
C LYS A 352 -5.95 17.38 -28.28
N THR A 353 -5.63 16.67 -27.20
CA THR A 353 -6.56 15.79 -26.50
C THR A 353 -7.36 16.63 -25.52
N LYS A 354 -8.63 16.27 -25.36
CA LYS A 354 -9.48 16.87 -24.34
C LYS A 354 -8.92 16.45 -22.98
N LYS A 355 -8.66 17.40 -22.10
CA LYS A 355 -8.19 17.17 -20.74
C LYS A 355 -9.36 16.69 -19.88
N ASP A 356 -9.25 15.50 -19.29
CA ASP A 356 -10.25 14.90 -18.40
C ASP A 356 -9.84 14.98 -16.91
N VAL A 357 -8.65 15.52 -16.62
CA VAL A 357 -8.16 15.73 -15.25
C VAL A 357 -7.97 17.22 -14.97
N SER A 358 -8.49 17.68 -13.85
CA SER A 358 -8.35 19.06 -13.39
C SER A 358 -6.87 19.45 -13.21
N GLU A 359 -6.57 20.73 -13.43
CA GLU A 359 -5.21 21.29 -13.20
C GLU A 359 -4.82 21.34 -11.72
N SER A 360 -5.73 21.02 -10.81
CA SER A 360 -5.43 20.81 -9.39
C SER A 360 -4.67 19.50 -9.14
N GLU A 361 -4.76 18.52 -10.05
CA GLU A 361 -4.06 17.25 -9.94
C GLU A 361 -2.75 17.24 -10.74
N PRO A 362 -1.76 16.43 -10.35
CA PRO A 362 -0.50 16.30 -11.08
C PRO A 362 -0.69 15.86 -12.54
N ALA A 363 0.15 16.37 -13.45
CA ALA A 363 0.02 16.09 -14.89
C ALA A 363 0.11 14.60 -15.27
N TRP A 364 0.84 13.78 -14.51
CA TRP A 364 0.97 12.35 -14.80
C TRP A 364 -0.36 11.58 -14.68
N MET A 365 -1.33 12.10 -13.92
CA MET A 365 -2.62 11.44 -13.74
C MET A 365 -3.45 11.39 -15.03
N GLU A 366 -3.33 12.39 -15.91
CA GLU A 366 -4.03 12.39 -17.20
C GLU A 366 -3.57 11.19 -18.05
N TYR A 367 -2.26 11.00 -18.17
CA TYR A 367 -1.69 9.88 -18.92
C TYR A 367 -2.01 8.53 -18.28
N LEU A 368 -2.01 8.46 -16.94
CA LEU A 368 -2.38 7.22 -16.27
C LEU A 368 -3.87 6.90 -16.46
N LEU A 369 -4.75 7.91 -16.38
CA LEU A 369 -6.18 7.74 -16.63
C LEU A 369 -6.43 7.23 -18.05
N GLU A 370 -5.74 7.79 -19.05
CA GLU A 370 -5.79 7.32 -20.44
C GLU A 370 -5.43 5.82 -20.53
N LEU A 371 -4.31 5.41 -19.93
CA LEU A 371 -3.89 4.02 -19.89
C LEU A 371 -4.90 3.12 -19.15
N MET A 372 -5.43 3.58 -18.02
CA MET A 372 -6.41 2.85 -17.23
C MET A 372 -7.72 2.63 -18.00
N LYS A 373 -8.21 3.64 -18.73
CA LYS A 373 -9.40 3.52 -19.61
C LYS A 373 -9.21 2.45 -20.69
N VAL A 374 -8.04 2.41 -21.31
CA VAL A 374 -7.71 1.47 -22.38
C VAL A 374 -7.51 0.05 -21.85
N ARG A 375 -6.83 -0.12 -20.72
CA ARG A 375 -6.57 -1.44 -20.11
C ARG A 375 -7.75 -1.97 -19.29
N GLY A 376 -8.67 -1.11 -18.87
CA GLY A 376 -9.74 -1.44 -17.93
C GLY A 376 -9.21 -1.68 -16.52
N TRP A 377 -8.16 -0.94 -16.13
CA TRP A 377 -7.54 -1.06 -14.82
C TRP A 377 -8.31 -0.32 -13.74
N ASN A 378 -8.26 -0.88 -12.53
CA ASN A 378 -8.98 -0.39 -11.37
C ASN A 378 -8.06 -0.23 -10.17
N VAL A 379 -8.39 0.74 -9.33
CA VAL A 379 -7.81 0.90 -8.00
C VAL A 379 -8.85 0.49 -6.97
N LEU A 380 -8.44 -0.31 -5.98
CA LEU A 380 -9.29 -0.69 -4.85
C LEU A 380 -9.23 0.39 -3.78
N HIS A 381 -10.38 0.91 -3.39
CA HIS A 381 -10.54 1.88 -2.33
C HIS A 381 -11.07 1.22 -1.05
N PRO A 382 -10.61 1.67 0.13
CA PRO A 382 -11.05 1.12 1.40
C PRO A 382 -12.48 1.56 1.73
N SER A 383 -13.13 0.84 2.64
CA SER A 383 -14.37 1.29 3.28
C SER A 383 -14.14 2.42 4.27
N THR A 384 -13.02 2.39 4.98
CA THR A 384 -12.61 3.37 5.99
C THR A 384 -11.29 4.01 5.56
N ALA A 385 -11.24 5.35 5.52
CA ALA A 385 -10.04 6.05 5.09
C ALA A 385 -8.86 5.78 6.04
N LEU A 386 -7.71 5.47 5.47
CA LEU A 386 -6.44 5.24 6.19
C LEU A 386 -5.48 6.42 6.05
N VAL A 387 -5.91 7.47 5.34
CA VAL A 387 -5.18 8.69 5.12
C VAL A 387 -6.14 9.87 5.25
N THR A 388 -5.69 10.90 5.96
CA THR A 388 -6.30 12.23 5.91
C THR A 388 -5.55 13.06 4.88
N VAL A 389 -6.24 13.58 3.86
CA VAL A 389 -5.66 14.55 2.94
C VAL A 389 -6.08 15.94 3.37
N HIS A 390 -5.14 16.67 3.96
CA HIS A 390 -5.45 17.99 4.47
C HIS A 390 -5.54 19.03 3.35
N ASN A 391 -6.47 19.96 3.48
CA ASN A 391 -6.62 21.07 2.55
C ASN A 391 -5.69 22.24 2.88
N ASP A 392 -5.08 22.25 4.07
CA ASP A 392 -4.14 23.30 4.46
C ASP A 392 -2.87 23.26 3.61
N LEU A 393 -2.40 24.43 3.20
CA LEU A 393 -1.22 24.57 2.33
C LEU A 393 -1.31 23.80 1.00
N ALA A 394 -2.52 23.40 0.57
CA ALA A 394 -2.75 22.82 -0.75
C ALA A 394 -2.32 23.83 -1.82
N ARG A 395 -1.50 23.38 -2.77
CA ARG A 395 -1.00 24.18 -3.88
C ARG A 395 -1.23 23.46 -5.19
N MET A 396 -1.44 24.23 -6.24
CA MET A 396 -1.44 23.67 -7.59
C MET A 396 -0.07 23.08 -7.91
N PRO A 397 -0.04 21.96 -8.65
CA PRO A 397 1.20 21.42 -9.22
C PRO A 397 1.98 22.49 -9.97
N GLU A 398 3.30 22.44 -9.87
CA GLU A 398 4.19 23.47 -10.39
C GLU A 398 4.04 23.67 -11.91
N GLU A 399 3.75 22.60 -12.65
CA GLU A 399 3.48 22.64 -14.09
C GLU A 399 2.29 23.51 -14.51
N PHE A 400 1.35 23.78 -13.60
CA PHE A 400 0.15 24.59 -13.86
C PHE A 400 0.21 25.97 -13.17
N GLN A 401 1.30 26.28 -12.45
CA GLN A 401 1.46 27.60 -11.83
C GLN A 401 1.80 28.65 -12.89
N GLN A 402 0.95 29.67 -13.04
CA GLN A 402 1.22 30.78 -13.97
C GLN A 402 2.48 31.57 -13.54
N ARG A 403 3.31 31.97 -14.51
CA ARG A 403 4.39 32.94 -14.26
C ARG A 403 3.77 34.23 -13.71
N THR A 404 4.06 34.59 -12.46
CA THR A 404 4.06 36.02 -12.10
C THR A 404 5.20 36.68 -12.88
N PRO A 405 4.93 37.64 -13.79
CA PRO A 405 6.03 38.39 -14.39
C PRO A 405 6.75 39.11 -13.26
N SER A 406 7.99 38.70 -12.98
CA SER A 406 8.86 39.42 -12.08
C SER A 406 8.95 40.87 -12.57
N THR A 407 8.67 41.80 -11.66
CA THR A 407 8.72 43.23 -11.92
C THR A 407 10.18 43.68 -11.98
N GLU A 408 10.93 43.23 -12.96
CA GLU A 408 12.25 43.80 -13.25
C GLU A 408 12.44 43.98 -14.77
N THR A 409 12.47 45.26 -15.13
CA THR A 409 12.96 45.83 -16.40
C THR A 409 12.16 45.53 -17.67
N ARG A 410 11.26 46.47 -17.97
CA ARG A 410 11.03 46.99 -19.32
C ARG A 410 12.38 47.38 -19.93
N ARG A 411 13.00 46.48 -20.68
CA ARG A 411 14.05 46.79 -21.66
C ARG A 411 13.68 46.20 -23.00
N GLU A 412 13.94 46.99 -24.02
CA GLU A 412 13.44 46.89 -25.38
C GLU A 412 13.80 45.55 -26.05
N LYS A 413 12.89 45.11 -26.94
CA LYS A 413 13.07 43.95 -27.81
C LYS A 413 14.36 44.09 -28.65
N PRO A 414 15.20 43.05 -28.73
CA PRO A 414 15.90 42.72 -29.96
C PRO A 414 15.08 41.67 -30.73
N THR A 415 14.88 41.95 -32.00
CA THR A 415 14.25 41.12 -33.02
C THR A 415 15.01 39.80 -33.18
N GLY A 416 14.30 38.67 -33.14
CA GLY A 416 14.82 37.35 -33.52
C GLY A 416 14.89 36.33 -32.38
N ALA A 417 13.74 35.87 -31.89
CA ALA A 417 13.63 34.62 -31.14
C ALA A 417 12.26 33.99 -31.43
N LEU A 418 12.27 32.66 -31.58
CA LEU A 418 11.14 31.81 -31.95
C LEU A 418 9.89 32.11 -31.11
N GLN A 419 8.76 32.18 -31.80
CA GLN A 419 7.44 32.43 -31.25
C GLN A 419 7.02 31.27 -30.34
N GLU A 420 7.15 31.45 -29.03
CA GLU A 420 6.32 30.74 -28.05
C GLU A 420 4.96 31.45 -28.02
N ASP A 421 4.06 30.99 -28.88
CA ASP A 421 2.69 31.50 -28.94
C ASP A 421 1.92 31.10 -27.67
N ALA A 422 1.66 32.14 -26.85
CA ALA A 422 0.42 32.38 -26.11
C ALA A 422 -0.35 31.15 -25.57
N ILE A 423 -0.04 30.77 -24.33
CA ILE A 423 -0.92 29.90 -23.54
C ILE A 423 -2.09 30.74 -23.01
N LEU A 424 -3.21 30.60 -23.70
CA LEU A 424 -4.62 30.58 -23.25
C LEU A 424 -4.99 31.40 -21.99
N THR A 425 -5.88 32.38 -22.19
CA THR A 425 -6.79 32.91 -21.17
C THR A 425 -7.57 31.76 -20.52
N VAL A 426 -7.19 31.41 -19.29
CA VAL A 426 -7.95 30.50 -18.43
C VAL A 426 -8.29 31.30 -17.17
N GLU A 427 -9.59 31.42 -16.89
CA GLU A 427 -10.12 31.86 -15.60
C GLU A 427 -9.29 31.23 -14.48
N ARG A 428 -8.90 32.01 -13.47
CA ARG A 428 -8.22 31.52 -12.25
C ARG A 428 -8.85 30.19 -11.82
N ALA A 429 -8.19 29.07 -12.14
CA ALA A 429 -8.58 27.78 -11.62
C ALA A 429 -8.46 27.91 -10.10
N LYS A 430 -9.61 27.87 -9.42
CA LYS A 430 -9.65 27.89 -7.96
C LYS A 430 -9.15 26.52 -7.52
N ILE A 431 -8.17 26.49 -6.63
CA ILE A 431 -7.84 25.25 -5.91
C ILE A 431 -9.16 24.79 -5.28
N PRO A 432 -9.65 23.57 -5.55
CA PRO A 432 -10.85 23.08 -4.91
C PRO A 432 -10.52 22.88 -3.42
N ASN A 433 -10.80 23.90 -2.62
CA ASN A 433 -10.63 23.91 -1.16
C ASN A 433 -11.68 23.04 -0.45
N ASN A 434 -12.14 21.95 -1.06
CA ASN A 434 -13.35 21.25 -0.62
C ASN A 434 -13.22 19.72 -0.65
N ARG A 435 -12.01 19.18 -0.41
CA ARG A 435 -11.90 17.76 -0.08
C ARG A 435 -12.39 17.56 1.34
N THR A 436 -13.11 16.47 1.58
CA THR A 436 -13.52 16.12 2.94
C THR A 436 -12.32 15.52 3.66
N GLU A 437 -11.94 16.10 4.79
CA GLU A 437 -10.88 15.55 5.64
C GLU A 437 -11.45 14.40 6.45
N HIS A 438 -10.99 13.19 6.16
CA HIS A 438 -11.37 12.00 6.92
C HIS A 438 -10.58 11.96 8.24
N ASP A 439 -11.25 11.63 9.34
CA ASP A 439 -10.59 11.47 10.64
C ASP A 439 -9.94 10.09 10.74
N ILE A 440 -8.62 10.07 10.92
CA ILE A 440 -7.81 8.85 11.11
C ILE A 440 -7.54 8.56 12.59
N ASN A 441 -8.10 9.33 13.54
CA ASN A 441 -7.78 9.19 14.97
C ASN A 441 -8.54 8.06 15.70
N SER A 442 -8.92 6.99 15.01
CA SER A 442 -9.42 5.74 15.62
C SER A 442 -8.27 4.96 16.27
N HIS A 443 -7.54 5.59 17.20
CA HIS A 443 -6.23 5.19 17.74
C HIS A 443 -6.16 3.84 18.47
N HIS A 444 -7.20 3.02 18.48
CA HIS A 444 -7.26 1.84 19.35
C HIS A 444 -7.89 0.59 18.73
N LEU A 445 -8.31 0.61 17.47
CA LEU A 445 -8.87 -0.59 16.84
C LEU A 445 -7.79 -1.34 16.05
N PRO A 446 -7.59 -2.65 16.31
CA PRO A 446 -6.72 -3.48 15.50
C PRO A 446 -7.29 -3.61 14.07
N LEU A 447 -6.42 -3.87 13.09
CA LEU A 447 -6.81 -3.83 11.68
C LEU A 447 -8.01 -4.73 11.34
N HIS A 448 -8.11 -5.93 11.93
CA HIS A 448 -9.21 -6.85 11.66
C HIS A 448 -10.59 -6.28 12.06
N GLN A 449 -10.65 -5.39 13.06
CA GLN A 449 -11.88 -4.70 13.47
C GLN A 449 -12.16 -3.44 12.63
N LEU A 450 -11.12 -2.85 12.04
CA LEU A 450 -11.26 -1.71 11.14
C LEU A 450 -11.76 -2.14 9.75
N LEU A 451 -11.43 -3.36 9.34
CA LEU A 451 -11.82 -3.92 8.06
C LEU A 451 -13.30 -4.36 8.07
N PRO A 452 -14.00 -4.22 6.93
CA PRO A 452 -15.35 -4.72 6.79
C PRO A 452 -15.36 -6.26 6.81
N PHE A 453 -16.53 -6.86 7.03
CA PHE A 453 -16.71 -8.33 7.05
C PHE A 453 -15.84 -9.05 8.08
N ASP A 454 -15.59 -8.43 9.25
CA ASP A 454 -14.75 -9.00 10.31
C ASP A 454 -13.33 -9.37 9.81
N GLY A 455 -12.83 -8.61 8.83
CA GLY A 455 -11.53 -8.81 8.21
C GLY A 455 -11.47 -9.94 7.18
N GLU A 456 -12.59 -10.51 6.73
CA GLU A 456 -12.59 -11.51 5.67
C GLU A 456 -12.33 -10.88 4.28
N LEU A 457 -11.36 -11.44 3.56
CA LEU A 457 -10.98 -10.94 2.23
C LEU A 457 -12.05 -11.30 1.20
N GLN A 458 -12.67 -10.29 0.60
CA GLN A 458 -13.67 -10.47 -0.44
C GLN A 458 -13.04 -10.59 -1.83
N GLN A 459 -13.70 -11.34 -2.71
CA GLN A 459 -13.25 -11.48 -4.10
C GLN A 459 -13.48 -10.16 -4.87
N THR A 460 -12.56 -9.81 -5.77
CA THR A 460 -12.60 -8.49 -6.42
C THR A 460 -13.84 -8.24 -7.28
N TRP A 461 -14.50 -9.30 -7.76
CA TRP A 461 -15.71 -9.16 -8.56
C TRP A 461 -16.95 -8.80 -7.72
N ALA A 462 -16.95 -9.08 -6.41
CA ALA A 462 -18.05 -8.77 -5.50
C ALA A 462 -18.12 -7.27 -5.17
N PHE A 463 -17.02 -6.54 -5.36
CA PHE A 463 -16.98 -5.11 -5.04
C PHE A 463 -17.82 -4.26 -6.01
N PRO A 464 -18.56 -3.26 -5.49
CA PRO A 464 -19.16 -2.21 -6.29
C PRO A 464 -18.11 -1.50 -7.15
N ARG A 465 -18.51 -1.06 -8.35
CA ARG A 465 -17.59 -0.45 -9.31
C ARG A 465 -18.07 0.94 -9.73
N LEU A 466 -17.14 1.88 -9.76
CA LEU A 466 -17.34 3.25 -10.20
C LEU A 466 -16.57 3.53 -11.49
N GLN A 467 -17.23 4.08 -12.51
CA GLN A 467 -16.57 4.61 -13.71
C GLN A 467 -15.70 5.82 -13.37
N TYR A 468 -14.83 6.25 -14.30
CA TYR A 468 -13.92 7.39 -14.08
C TYR A 468 -14.65 8.69 -13.69
N ASP A 469 -15.89 8.87 -14.13
CA ASP A 469 -16.78 10.00 -13.82
C ASP A 469 -17.43 9.90 -12.42
N GLY A 470 -17.17 8.84 -11.67
CA GLY A 470 -17.72 8.60 -10.34
C GLY A 470 -19.12 7.97 -10.34
N LEU A 471 -19.66 7.59 -11.50
CA LEU A 471 -20.97 6.93 -11.57
C LEU A 471 -20.86 5.41 -11.35
N PRO A 472 -21.83 4.79 -10.66
CA PRO A 472 -21.86 3.34 -10.50
C PRO A 472 -22.07 2.65 -11.84
N ALA A 473 -21.30 1.59 -12.10
CA ALA A 473 -21.39 0.84 -13.35
C ALA A 473 -21.28 -0.66 -13.15
N THR A 474 -21.98 -1.40 -14.00
CA THR A 474 -21.94 -2.87 -14.04
C THR A 474 -20.74 -3.37 -14.85
N GLY A 475 -20.28 -4.59 -14.58
CA GLY A 475 -19.17 -5.22 -15.30
C GLY A 475 -19.29 -5.14 -16.84
N PRO A 476 -20.44 -5.48 -17.46
CA PRO A 476 -20.61 -5.39 -18.91
C PRO A 476 -20.54 -3.95 -19.47
N GLN A 477 -21.00 -2.95 -18.72
CA GLN A 477 -20.91 -1.54 -19.13
C GLN A 477 -19.45 -1.09 -19.17
N LEU A 478 -18.66 -1.51 -18.18
CA LEU A 478 -17.24 -1.17 -18.09
C LEU A 478 -16.42 -1.81 -19.22
N VAL A 479 -16.73 -3.06 -19.59
CA VAL A 479 -16.10 -3.72 -20.74
C VAL A 479 -16.39 -2.96 -22.04
N LYS A 480 -17.65 -2.55 -22.26
CA LYS A 480 -18.01 -1.73 -23.43
C LYS A 480 -17.30 -0.38 -23.45
N ALA A 481 -17.22 0.30 -22.30
CA ALA A 481 -16.52 1.57 -22.17
C ALA A 481 -15.02 1.44 -22.48
N ARG A 482 -14.38 0.38 -21.98
CA ARG A 482 -12.98 0.04 -22.30
C ARG A 482 -12.78 -0.20 -23.79
N ASP A 483 -13.63 -1.02 -24.41
CA ASP A 483 -13.50 -1.36 -25.82
C ASP A 483 -13.67 -0.12 -26.71
N GLN A 484 -14.61 0.77 -26.35
CA GLN A 484 -14.77 2.06 -27.01
C GLN A 484 -13.54 2.97 -26.82
N ALA A 485 -13.03 3.08 -25.58
CA ALA A 485 -11.83 3.86 -25.29
C ALA A 485 -10.60 3.35 -26.05
N LEU A 486 -10.45 2.03 -26.22
CA LEU A 486 -9.39 1.42 -27.01
C LEU A 486 -9.51 1.77 -28.51
N ILE A 487 -10.71 1.77 -29.07
CA ILE A 487 -10.96 2.16 -30.47
C ILE A 487 -10.62 3.64 -30.65
N ASP A 488 -11.09 4.50 -29.75
CA ASP A 488 -10.83 5.93 -29.80
C ASP A 488 -9.34 6.25 -29.63
N PHE A 489 -8.67 5.57 -28.70
CA PHE A 489 -7.23 5.70 -28.49
C PHE A 489 -6.46 5.32 -29.75
N ARG A 490 -6.76 4.17 -30.38
CA ARG A 490 -6.11 3.76 -31.63
C ARG A 490 -6.35 4.73 -32.79
N ARG A 491 -7.53 5.36 -32.83
CA ARG A 491 -7.86 6.36 -33.84
C ARG A 491 -7.05 7.66 -33.66
N VAL A 492 -6.85 8.10 -32.42
CA VAL A 492 -6.16 9.35 -32.12
C VAL A 492 -4.63 9.18 -32.10
N HIS A 493 -4.13 8.07 -31.57
CA HIS A 493 -2.70 7.87 -31.27
C HIS A 493 -2.04 6.72 -32.05
N GLY A 494 -2.80 5.91 -32.80
CA GLY A 494 -2.26 4.78 -33.56
C GLY A 494 -1.95 3.55 -32.69
N ASN A 495 -0.90 2.80 -33.05
CA ASN A 495 -0.51 1.53 -32.42
C ASN A 495 0.64 1.68 -31.39
N CYS A 496 0.54 2.64 -30.46
CA CYS A 496 1.56 2.81 -29.40
C CYS A 496 1.45 1.80 -28.25
#